data_AF-A0A8T4HRS1-F1
#
_entry.id   AF-A0A8T4HRS1-F1
#
_cell.length_a   1.000
_cell.length_b   1.000
_cell.length_c   1.000
_cell.angle_alpha   90.00
_cell.angle_beta   90.00
_cell.angle_gamma   90.00
#
_symmetry.space_group_name_H-M   'P 1'
#
loop_
_entity.id
_entity.type
_entity.pdbx_description
1 polymer ?
#
loop_
_entity_poly.entity_id
_entity_poly.type
_entity_poly.pdbx_seq_one_letter_code
_entity_poly.pdbx_strand_id
1 'polypeptide(L)'
;MTTEAGAPVADNQNSQTAGAGGPVLVQDQHLLEKLAHFNRERIPERIVHARGAGAYGKFTVTADVTKYTRAKFLSEIGKETEAFLRFSTVAGNLGAADAVRDPRGFALKFYTEEGNYDLVGNNTPVFFIKDAIKFPDFIHTQKRDPYTGSQEPDNVFDFWGLSPESTHQVTWLFGDRGIPASYRHMDGFGSHTFQWTNEAGEVFWVKYHFKTDQGIKNLTAQEAEVLAGKDPDSHQRDLREAIERGEYPTWTAYVQIMPAAEAANYRFNPFDLTKVWPHEDYPLIEFGKLELNRNPRNIFAEVEQSIFSPHHFVPGIGPSPDKMLQGRLFAYGDAHRYRVGINADLLPVNEPKATKARSYGRDGVMYDGRHGGAKNYEPNSFGAPSETGRALWQPLPVSGTTEEHPAPSHAEDDDFVQAGNLYRLMSEDEKARLIDNLANAIAGVSRDDIAQRAIENFRKADPDYGKRLEAAVQALRG
;
A
#
# COMPACT_ATOMS: atom_id res chain seq x y z
N MET A 1 27.86 -16.01 -25.29
CA MET A 1 27.14 -14.72 -25.23
C MET A 1 26.57 -14.43 -26.60
N THR A 2 25.39 -13.83 -26.68
CA THR A 2 24.75 -13.45 -27.94
C THR A 2 24.25 -12.01 -27.87
N THR A 3 23.94 -11.42 -29.04
CA THR A 3 23.12 -10.21 -29.16
C THR A 3 21.65 -10.52 -28.87
N GLU A 4 20.82 -9.49 -28.77
CA GLU A 4 19.36 -9.60 -28.58
C GLU A 4 18.68 -10.31 -29.76
N ALA A 5 19.23 -10.15 -30.98
CA ALA A 5 18.79 -10.88 -32.18
C ALA A 5 19.34 -12.33 -32.25
N GLY A 6 20.10 -12.78 -31.25
CA GLY A 6 20.62 -14.14 -31.16
C GLY A 6 21.92 -14.42 -31.91
N ALA A 7 22.61 -13.40 -32.44
CA ALA A 7 23.91 -13.58 -33.11
C ALA A 7 25.03 -13.81 -32.07
N PRO A 8 26.03 -14.67 -32.34
CA PRO A 8 27.12 -14.90 -31.41
C PRO A 8 28.00 -13.65 -31.23
N VAL A 9 28.40 -13.37 -29.98
CA VAL A 9 29.34 -12.29 -29.64
C VAL A 9 30.74 -12.87 -29.51
N ALA A 10 31.66 -12.42 -30.37
CA ALA A 10 33.03 -12.93 -30.42
C ALA A 10 33.94 -12.32 -29.33
N ASP A 11 33.80 -11.03 -29.04
CA ASP A 11 34.57 -10.32 -28.02
C ASP A 11 33.64 -9.39 -27.22
N ASN A 12 33.77 -9.41 -25.89
CA ASN A 12 33.02 -8.56 -24.96
C ASN A 12 33.96 -7.79 -24.01
N GLN A 13 35.26 -7.85 -24.28
CA GLN A 13 36.32 -7.17 -23.53
C GLN A 13 36.85 -5.95 -24.31
N ASN A 14 36.86 -6.01 -25.65
CA ASN A 14 37.40 -4.95 -26.50
C ASN A 14 36.37 -4.48 -27.55
N SER A 15 36.31 -3.17 -27.77
CA SER A 15 35.57 -2.57 -28.90
C SER A 15 36.36 -2.67 -30.21
N GLN A 16 35.66 -2.61 -31.34
CA GLN A 16 36.31 -2.46 -32.65
C GLN A 16 36.92 -1.06 -32.79
N THR A 17 38.20 -1.00 -33.15
CA THR A 17 38.94 0.24 -33.40
C THR A 17 39.67 0.23 -34.73
N ALA A 18 39.95 1.42 -35.28
CA ALA A 18 40.83 1.58 -36.45
C ALA A 18 42.31 1.42 -36.08
N GLY A 19 42.71 0.19 -35.71
CA GLY A 19 44.04 -0.13 -35.19
C GLY A 19 44.12 0.01 -33.67
N ALA A 20 45.15 -0.58 -33.04
CA ALA A 20 45.25 -0.71 -31.58
C ALA A 20 45.25 0.64 -30.81
N GLY A 21 45.68 1.74 -31.44
CA GLY A 21 45.64 3.09 -30.88
C GLY A 21 44.65 4.05 -31.57
N GLY A 22 43.77 3.52 -32.43
CA GLY A 22 42.83 4.30 -33.22
C GLY A 22 41.45 4.48 -32.57
N PRO A 23 40.57 5.30 -33.17
CA PRO A 23 39.22 5.53 -32.65
C PRO A 23 38.31 4.29 -32.77
N VAL A 24 37.28 4.24 -31.93
CA VAL A 24 36.20 3.24 -31.96
C VAL A 24 35.33 3.42 -33.20
N LEU A 25 34.83 2.30 -33.74
CA LEU A 25 34.03 2.28 -34.97
C LEU A 25 32.52 2.10 -34.68
N VAL A 26 31.68 2.83 -35.41
CA VAL A 26 30.20 2.73 -35.29
C VAL A 26 29.64 1.38 -35.77
N GLN A 27 30.41 0.61 -36.52
CA GLN A 27 30.00 -0.73 -36.97
C GLN A 27 30.10 -1.80 -35.88
N ASP A 28 30.59 -1.46 -34.67
CA ASP A 28 30.59 -2.37 -33.53
C ASP A 28 29.16 -2.56 -33.00
N GLN A 29 28.44 -3.50 -33.62
CA GLN A 29 27.05 -3.78 -33.34
C GLN A 29 26.80 -4.12 -31.87
N HIS A 30 27.64 -4.97 -31.26
CA HIS A 30 27.47 -5.42 -29.88
C HIS A 30 27.69 -4.27 -28.89
N LEU A 31 28.71 -3.44 -29.13
CA LEU A 31 28.94 -2.24 -28.32
C LEU A 31 27.72 -1.33 -28.30
N LEU A 32 27.18 -1.01 -29.49
CA LEU A 32 26.04 -0.10 -29.60
C LEU A 32 24.77 -0.67 -28.98
N GLU A 33 24.46 -1.94 -29.24
CA GLU A 33 23.29 -2.63 -28.69
C GLU A 33 23.36 -2.71 -27.15
N LYS A 34 24.49 -3.18 -26.60
CA LYS A 34 24.71 -3.31 -25.16
C LYS A 34 24.57 -1.99 -24.41
N LEU A 35 25.18 -0.91 -24.93
CA LEU A 35 25.07 0.42 -24.32
C LEU A 35 23.66 0.99 -24.46
N ALA A 36 22.98 0.75 -25.59
CA ALA A 36 21.62 1.24 -25.80
C ALA A 36 20.60 0.59 -24.86
N HIS A 37 20.72 -0.71 -24.59
CA HIS A 37 19.89 -1.40 -23.62
C HIS A 37 20.19 -0.92 -22.19
N PHE A 38 21.48 -0.84 -21.81
CA PHE A 38 21.89 -0.33 -20.50
C PHE A 38 21.30 1.05 -20.20
N ASN A 39 21.32 1.96 -21.17
CA ASN A 39 20.75 3.30 -21.05
C ASN A 39 19.22 3.33 -20.81
N ARG A 40 18.52 2.20 -20.97
CA ARG A 40 17.05 2.08 -20.86
C ARG A 40 16.59 1.12 -19.76
N GLU A 41 17.49 0.67 -18.89
CA GLU A 41 17.14 -0.24 -17.79
C GLU A 41 16.25 0.40 -16.71
N ARG A 42 16.19 1.73 -16.62
CA ARG A 42 15.40 2.43 -15.60
C ARG A 42 14.02 2.81 -16.14
N ILE A 43 12.99 2.41 -15.42
CA ILE A 43 11.62 2.91 -15.56
C ILE A 43 11.31 3.90 -14.42
N PRO A 44 10.25 4.72 -14.51
CA PRO A 44 9.83 5.54 -13.38
C PRO A 44 9.59 4.67 -12.13
N GLU A 45 10.06 5.12 -10.98
CA GLU A 45 9.67 4.51 -9.71
C GLU A 45 8.18 4.79 -9.41
N ARG A 46 7.61 4.12 -8.41
CA ARG A 46 6.27 4.48 -7.93
C ARG A 46 6.31 5.88 -7.31
N ILE A 47 5.32 6.72 -7.61
CA ILE A 47 5.22 8.07 -7.05
C ILE A 47 5.22 8.08 -5.51
N VAL A 48 4.67 7.04 -4.90
CA VAL A 48 4.73 6.72 -3.47
C VAL A 48 5.05 5.24 -3.32
N HIS A 49 5.61 4.84 -2.18
CA HIS A 49 5.98 3.44 -1.93
C HIS A 49 7.02 2.87 -2.92
N ALA A 50 7.94 3.73 -3.39
CA ALA A 50 9.00 3.33 -4.33
C ALA A 50 9.91 2.26 -3.71
N ARG A 51 10.35 2.48 -2.48
CA ARG A 51 11.21 1.56 -1.75
C ARG A 51 10.41 0.39 -1.15
N GLY A 52 10.73 -0.85 -1.51
CA GLY A 52 9.99 -2.00 -1.02
C GLY A 52 10.55 -3.37 -1.40
N ALA A 53 10.05 -4.40 -0.72
CA ALA A 53 10.42 -5.80 -0.91
C ALA A 53 9.17 -6.65 -1.18
N GLY A 54 9.29 -7.74 -1.94
CA GLY A 54 8.16 -8.60 -2.25
C GLY A 54 8.49 -10.08 -2.09
N ALA A 55 7.47 -10.88 -1.81
CA ALA A 55 7.56 -12.33 -1.73
C ALA A 55 6.25 -12.98 -2.16
N TYR A 56 6.35 -14.20 -2.68
CA TYR A 56 5.20 -15.06 -2.94
C TYR A 56 4.86 -15.90 -1.73
N GLY A 57 3.62 -16.36 -1.72
CA GLY A 57 3.08 -17.13 -0.62
C GLY A 57 1.78 -17.84 -0.99
N LYS A 58 1.09 -18.29 0.05
CA LYS A 58 -0.24 -18.87 -0.04
C LYS A 58 -1.15 -18.27 1.03
N PHE A 59 -2.41 -18.10 0.68
CA PHE A 59 -3.48 -17.82 1.62
C PHE A 59 -4.33 -19.08 1.79
N THR A 60 -4.55 -19.50 3.02
CA THR A 60 -5.37 -20.67 3.36
C THR A 60 -6.56 -20.24 4.21
N VAL A 61 -7.77 -20.61 3.79
CA VAL A 61 -9.00 -20.33 4.56
C VAL A 61 -9.01 -21.16 5.85
N THR A 62 -9.29 -20.55 6.99
CA THR A 62 -9.31 -21.24 8.31
C THR A 62 -10.67 -21.27 8.97
N ALA A 63 -11.61 -20.42 8.54
CA ALA A 63 -12.97 -20.39 9.03
C ALA A 63 -13.98 -20.12 7.91
N ASP A 64 -15.21 -20.57 8.12
CA ASP A 64 -16.31 -20.37 7.17
C ASP A 64 -16.87 -18.95 7.26
N VAL A 65 -16.68 -18.18 6.18
CA VAL A 65 -17.22 -16.83 5.99
C VAL A 65 -18.23 -16.76 4.84
N THR A 66 -18.69 -17.90 4.32
CA THR A 66 -19.61 -17.96 3.16
C THR A 66 -20.97 -17.33 3.43
N LYS A 67 -21.38 -17.26 4.70
CA LYS A 67 -22.56 -16.48 5.13
C LYS A 67 -22.44 -14.99 4.86
N TYR A 68 -21.23 -14.45 4.68
CA TYR A 68 -20.98 -13.02 4.47
C TYR A 68 -20.52 -12.68 3.06
N THR A 69 -19.80 -13.58 2.41
CA THR A 69 -19.25 -13.35 1.07
C THR A 69 -19.34 -14.58 0.18
N ARG A 70 -19.64 -14.36 -1.11
CA ARG A 70 -19.56 -15.36 -2.17
C ARG A 70 -18.20 -15.40 -2.89
N ALA A 71 -17.18 -14.75 -2.33
CA ALA A 71 -15.84 -14.75 -2.89
C ALA A 71 -15.29 -16.17 -2.96
N LYS A 72 -15.07 -16.67 -4.17
CA LYS A 72 -14.81 -18.10 -4.38
C LYS A 72 -13.52 -18.58 -3.72
N PHE A 73 -12.49 -17.74 -3.62
CA PHE A 73 -11.26 -18.09 -2.92
C PHE A 73 -11.45 -18.29 -1.39
N LEU A 74 -12.59 -17.86 -0.83
CA LEU A 74 -12.99 -18.02 0.57
C LEU A 74 -14.08 -19.08 0.79
N SER A 75 -14.44 -19.85 -0.25
CA SER A 75 -15.63 -20.72 -0.25
C SER A 75 -15.54 -21.97 0.62
N GLU A 76 -14.35 -22.40 1.02
CA GLU A 76 -14.14 -23.66 1.73
C GLU A 76 -12.94 -23.55 2.68
N ILE A 77 -13.09 -24.04 3.91
CA ILE A 77 -11.99 -24.15 4.88
C ILE A 77 -10.91 -25.08 4.31
N GLY A 78 -9.64 -24.67 4.42
CA GLY A 78 -8.50 -25.40 3.87
C GLY A 78 -8.21 -25.08 2.41
N LYS A 79 -9.06 -24.30 1.72
CA LYS A 79 -8.78 -23.86 0.35
C LYS A 79 -7.55 -22.95 0.32
N GLU A 80 -6.60 -23.29 -0.55
CA GLU A 80 -5.39 -22.51 -0.76
C GLU A 80 -5.49 -21.63 -2.02
N THR A 81 -5.00 -20.41 -1.93
CA THR A 81 -4.87 -19.46 -3.06
C THR A 81 -3.43 -18.94 -3.11
N GLU A 82 -2.78 -18.98 -4.28
CA GLU A 82 -1.46 -18.36 -4.44
C GLU A 82 -1.57 -16.85 -4.19
N ALA A 83 -0.57 -16.28 -3.53
CA ALA A 83 -0.52 -14.87 -3.23
C ALA A 83 0.86 -14.25 -3.54
N PHE A 84 0.87 -12.95 -3.79
CA PHE A 84 2.08 -12.14 -3.85
C PHE A 84 1.89 -10.89 -2.97
N LEU A 85 2.81 -10.65 -2.05
CA LEU A 85 2.79 -9.51 -1.14
C LEU A 85 4.01 -8.63 -1.39
N ARG A 86 3.77 -7.33 -1.58
CA ARG A 86 4.81 -6.29 -1.58
C ARG A 86 4.67 -5.40 -0.37
N PHE A 87 5.75 -5.32 0.41
CA PHE A 87 5.96 -4.36 1.47
C PHE A 87 6.70 -3.13 0.97
N SER A 88 6.58 -2.00 1.67
CA SER A 88 7.29 -0.76 1.30
C SER A 88 7.27 0.28 2.41
N THR A 89 8.16 1.27 2.36
CA THR A 89 7.94 2.59 3.00
C THR A 89 7.00 3.43 2.12
N VAL A 90 6.78 4.71 2.38
CA VAL A 90 5.86 5.58 1.60
C VAL A 90 6.59 6.73 0.92
N ALA A 91 7.28 7.57 1.68
CA ALA A 91 7.82 8.85 1.18
C ALA A 91 9.13 8.67 0.41
N GLY A 92 9.96 7.72 0.84
CA GLY A 92 11.29 7.47 0.29
C GLY A 92 11.29 7.01 -1.17
N ASN A 93 12.25 7.53 -1.94
CA ASN A 93 12.54 7.09 -3.32
C ASN A 93 13.23 5.71 -3.32
N LEU A 94 13.50 5.11 -4.48
CA LEU A 94 14.03 3.75 -4.61
C LEU A 94 15.31 3.47 -3.80
N GLY A 95 16.17 4.49 -3.63
CA GLY A 95 17.42 4.41 -2.86
C GLY A 95 17.31 4.81 -1.38
N ALA A 96 16.11 5.07 -0.86
CA ALA A 96 15.92 5.41 0.56
C ALA A 96 16.15 4.20 1.47
N ALA A 97 16.46 4.45 2.74
CA ALA A 97 16.63 3.40 3.74
C ALA A 97 15.27 2.80 4.17
N ASP A 98 15.27 1.50 4.49
CA ASP A 98 14.08 0.78 4.97
C ASP A 98 13.68 1.17 6.40
N ALA A 99 14.67 1.38 7.28
CA ALA A 99 14.49 1.63 8.71
C ALA A 99 14.28 3.12 9.02
N VAL A 100 13.17 3.69 8.52
CA VAL A 100 12.78 5.10 8.75
C VAL A 100 11.37 5.20 9.34
N ARG A 101 11.04 6.31 10.00
CA ARG A 101 9.67 6.57 10.49
C ARG A 101 8.75 6.89 9.33
N ASP A 102 7.84 5.98 9.02
CA ASP A 102 6.93 6.06 7.88
C ASP A 102 5.83 4.99 8.03
N PRO A 103 4.60 5.15 7.51
CA PRO A 103 3.76 3.98 7.32
C PRO A 103 4.45 2.94 6.44
N ARG A 104 4.04 1.68 6.57
CA ARG A 104 4.51 0.61 5.68
C ARG A 104 3.37 0.12 4.80
N GLY A 105 3.61 0.03 3.50
CA GLY A 105 2.69 -0.60 2.57
C GLY A 105 2.58 -2.10 2.82
N PHE A 106 1.38 -2.65 2.69
CA PHE A 106 1.05 -4.07 2.77
C PHE A 106 0.15 -4.42 1.57
N ALA A 107 0.75 -4.52 0.37
CA ALA A 107 -0.01 -4.69 -0.87
C ALA A 107 -0.08 -6.17 -1.27
N LEU A 108 -1.26 -6.78 -1.12
CA LEU A 108 -1.48 -8.21 -1.30
C LEU A 108 -2.30 -8.48 -2.56
N LYS A 109 -1.79 -9.36 -3.42
CA LYS A 109 -2.46 -9.90 -4.61
C LYS A 109 -2.80 -11.36 -4.38
N PHE A 110 -4.07 -11.73 -4.53
CA PHE A 110 -4.55 -13.10 -4.53
C PHE A 110 -4.83 -13.53 -5.97
N TYR A 111 -4.22 -14.62 -6.42
CA TYR A 111 -4.47 -15.16 -7.76
C TYR A 111 -5.68 -16.10 -7.73
N THR A 112 -6.88 -15.55 -7.64
CA THR A 112 -8.13 -16.33 -7.51
C THR A 112 -8.59 -16.90 -8.85
N GLU A 113 -9.43 -17.93 -8.82
CA GLU A 113 -10.02 -18.52 -10.03
C GLU A 113 -11.05 -17.60 -10.72
N GLU A 114 -11.41 -16.48 -10.10
CA GLU A 114 -12.34 -15.46 -10.63
C GLU A 114 -11.64 -14.14 -10.94
N GLY A 115 -10.32 -14.15 -11.04
CA GLY A 115 -9.48 -12.98 -11.33
C GLY A 115 -8.52 -12.68 -10.19
N ASN A 116 -7.59 -11.76 -10.42
CA ASN A 116 -6.73 -11.29 -9.34
C ASN A 116 -7.56 -10.38 -8.41
N TYR A 117 -7.51 -10.65 -7.11
CA TYR A 117 -8.03 -9.75 -6.08
C TYR A 117 -6.84 -9.02 -5.44
N ASP A 118 -6.86 -7.69 -5.44
CA ASP A 118 -5.80 -6.90 -4.79
C ASP A 118 -6.34 -6.19 -3.55
N LEU A 119 -5.80 -6.53 -2.39
CA LEU A 119 -5.99 -5.80 -1.15
C LEU A 119 -4.75 -4.93 -0.89
N VAL A 120 -4.85 -3.64 -1.24
CA VAL A 120 -3.73 -2.71 -1.18
C VAL A 120 -3.75 -1.94 0.13
N GLY A 121 -3.22 -2.58 1.18
CA GLY A 121 -3.24 -2.12 2.55
C GLY A 121 -1.99 -1.38 3.02
N ASN A 122 -2.00 -1.04 4.31
CA ASN A 122 -0.86 -0.49 5.06
C ASN A 122 -0.69 -1.23 6.41
N ASN A 123 0.38 -0.96 7.14
CA ASN A 123 0.59 -1.43 8.52
C ASN A 123 -0.18 -0.62 9.59
N THR A 124 -1.14 0.20 9.17
CA THR A 124 -2.03 1.01 10.02
C THR A 124 -3.49 0.83 9.59
N PRO A 125 -4.44 0.78 10.54
CA PRO A 125 -5.86 0.68 10.23
C PRO A 125 -6.49 2.00 9.74
N VAL A 126 -5.77 3.13 9.82
CA VAL A 126 -6.27 4.46 9.45
C VAL A 126 -5.27 5.19 8.54
N PHE A 127 -5.65 6.38 8.05
CA PHE A 127 -4.79 7.23 7.25
C PHE A 127 -4.88 8.70 7.68
N PHE A 128 -4.00 9.55 7.14
CA PHE A 128 -3.87 10.97 7.54
C PHE A 128 -5.01 11.86 7.05
N ILE A 129 -5.72 11.43 6.02
CA ILE A 129 -6.75 12.21 5.33
C ILE A 129 -7.94 11.32 5.00
N LYS A 130 -9.12 11.93 4.90
CA LYS A 130 -10.41 11.27 4.61
C LYS A 130 -11.00 11.59 3.24
N ASP A 131 -10.29 12.36 2.41
CA ASP A 131 -10.69 12.66 1.04
C ASP A 131 -9.49 12.59 0.07
N ALA A 132 -9.65 11.83 -1.02
CA ALA A 132 -8.59 11.54 -1.97
C ALA A 132 -8.05 12.80 -2.67
N ILE A 133 -8.85 13.86 -2.77
CA ILE A 133 -8.40 15.12 -3.40
C ILE A 133 -7.21 15.73 -2.66
N LYS A 134 -7.04 15.44 -1.36
CA LYS A 134 -5.91 15.91 -0.56
C LYS A 134 -4.66 15.05 -0.67
N PHE A 135 -4.73 13.91 -1.36
CA PHE A 135 -3.60 12.98 -1.44
C PHE A 135 -2.35 13.58 -2.11
N PRO A 136 -2.44 14.31 -3.25
CA PRO A 136 -1.26 14.96 -3.82
C PRO A 136 -0.64 16.01 -2.88
N ASP A 137 -1.48 16.86 -2.27
CA ASP A 137 -1.03 17.88 -1.31
C ASP A 137 -0.30 17.24 -0.12
N PHE A 138 -0.91 16.22 0.49
CA PHE A 138 -0.31 15.44 1.56
C PHE A 138 1.04 14.86 1.13
N ILE A 139 1.10 14.16 0.01
CA ILE A 139 2.35 13.52 -0.45
C ILE A 139 3.44 14.54 -0.77
N HIS A 140 3.11 15.72 -1.30
CA HIS A 140 4.08 16.80 -1.49
C HIS A 140 4.69 17.24 -0.17
N THR A 141 3.88 17.38 0.88
CA THR A 141 4.38 17.80 2.21
C THR A 141 5.32 16.78 2.85
N GLN A 142 5.12 15.48 2.54
CA GLN A 142 5.93 14.39 3.08
C GLN A 142 7.20 14.12 2.26
N LYS A 143 7.36 14.76 1.10
CA LYS A 143 8.50 14.57 0.20
C LYS A 143 9.41 15.79 0.21
N ARG A 144 10.34 15.83 -0.75
CA ARG A 144 11.32 16.91 -0.92
C ARG A 144 10.61 18.19 -1.30
N ASP A 145 10.88 19.26 -0.56
CA ASP A 145 10.53 20.62 -0.92
C ASP A 145 11.15 20.99 -2.27
N PRO A 146 10.42 21.68 -3.16
CA PRO A 146 10.89 21.96 -4.51
C PRO A 146 12.06 22.94 -4.57
N TYR A 147 12.29 23.75 -3.53
CA TYR A 147 13.40 24.69 -3.47
C TYR A 147 14.64 24.08 -2.80
N THR A 148 14.49 23.48 -1.63
CA THR A 148 15.64 22.93 -0.88
C THR A 148 16.07 21.56 -1.38
N GLY A 149 15.15 20.80 -1.97
CA GLY A 149 15.37 19.41 -2.34
C GLY A 149 15.45 18.47 -1.15
N SER A 150 15.12 18.91 0.07
CA SER A 150 15.03 18.11 1.31
C SER A 150 13.60 18.08 1.85
N GLN A 151 13.29 17.13 2.73
CA GLN A 151 12.03 17.18 3.47
C GLN A 151 12.10 18.31 4.49
N GLU A 152 11.09 19.17 4.52
CA GLU A 152 11.05 20.34 5.40
C GLU A 152 10.00 20.15 6.50
N PRO A 153 10.36 20.27 7.79
CA PRO A 153 9.41 20.18 8.89
C PRO A 153 8.26 21.18 8.78
N ASP A 154 8.52 22.38 8.26
CA ASP A 154 7.49 23.40 8.04
C ASP A 154 6.36 22.89 7.13
N ASN A 155 6.71 22.29 5.99
CA ASN A 155 5.72 21.75 5.04
C ASN A 155 4.90 20.63 5.69
N VAL A 156 5.57 19.73 6.42
CA VAL A 156 4.95 18.58 7.10
C VAL A 156 3.94 19.04 8.16
N PHE A 157 4.38 19.90 9.10
CA PHE A 157 3.56 20.30 10.23
C PHE A 157 2.59 21.44 9.92
N ASP A 158 2.80 22.22 8.86
CA ASP A 158 1.77 23.14 8.38
C ASP A 158 0.54 22.36 7.92
N PHE A 159 0.74 21.37 7.06
CA PHE A 159 -0.34 20.55 6.54
C PHE A 159 -1.05 19.77 7.64
N TRP A 160 -0.32 19.06 8.51
CA TRP A 160 -0.94 18.33 9.63
C TRP A 160 -1.61 19.26 10.65
N GLY A 161 -1.05 20.44 10.90
CA GLY A 161 -1.67 21.45 11.76
C GLY A 161 -2.99 21.98 11.20
N LEU A 162 -3.10 22.12 9.88
CA LEU A 162 -4.30 22.57 9.16
C LEU A 162 -5.29 21.45 8.82
N SER A 163 -4.88 20.18 8.97
CA SER A 163 -5.69 18.99 8.68
C SER A 163 -5.87 18.16 9.96
N PRO A 164 -6.73 18.61 10.90
CA PRO A 164 -6.86 17.99 12.21
C PRO A 164 -7.26 16.51 12.16
N GLU A 165 -7.91 16.04 11.09
CA GLU A 165 -8.23 14.63 10.86
C GLU A 165 -6.98 13.73 10.84
N SER A 166 -5.80 14.29 10.58
CA SER A 166 -4.53 13.57 10.58
C SER A 166 -4.06 13.14 11.98
N THR A 167 -4.58 13.77 13.04
CA THR A 167 -4.08 13.61 14.43
C THR A 167 -3.97 12.14 14.83
N HIS A 168 -4.97 11.31 14.51
CA HIS A 168 -4.96 9.88 14.85
C HIS A 168 -3.81 9.11 14.17
N GLN A 169 -3.63 9.31 12.87
CA GLN A 169 -2.55 8.64 12.14
C GLN A 169 -1.17 9.22 12.49
N VAL A 170 -1.07 10.51 12.83
CA VAL A 170 0.17 11.10 13.32
C VAL A 170 0.55 10.52 14.68
N THR A 171 -0.40 10.35 15.60
CA THR A 171 -0.17 9.65 16.88
C THR A 171 0.30 8.20 16.66
N TRP A 172 -0.29 7.47 15.70
CA TRP A 172 0.20 6.14 15.33
C TRP A 172 1.63 6.19 14.77
N LEU A 173 1.89 7.09 13.81
CA LEU A 173 3.18 7.21 13.13
C LEU A 173 4.32 7.56 14.09
N PHE A 174 4.07 8.42 15.08
CA PHE A 174 5.11 8.84 16.04
C PHE A 174 5.20 7.95 17.27
N GLY A 175 4.26 7.02 17.46
CA GLY A 175 4.42 5.91 18.40
C GLY A 175 5.49 4.91 17.94
N ASP A 176 5.71 3.87 18.75
CA ASP A 176 6.75 2.87 18.48
C ASP A 176 6.53 2.13 17.15
N ARG A 177 5.27 1.88 16.77
CA ARG A 177 4.90 1.19 15.52
C ARG A 177 5.23 1.98 14.24
N GLY A 178 5.70 3.23 14.36
CA GLY A 178 6.18 4.04 13.24
C GLY A 178 7.45 3.50 12.57
N ILE A 179 8.20 2.63 13.26
CA ILE A 179 9.38 1.97 12.70
C ILE A 179 9.36 0.49 13.11
N PRO A 180 8.68 -0.39 12.34
CA PRO A 180 8.79 -1.82 12.56
C PRO A 180 10.24 -2.30 12.49
N ALA A 181 10.60 -3.33 13.27
CA ALA A 181 11.95 -3.91 13.25
C ALA A 181 12.24 -4.64 11.94
N SER A 182 11.20 -5.20 11.31
CA SER A 182 11.23 -5.69 9.95
C SER A 182 9.81 -5.81 9.39
N TYR A 183 9.68 -6.10 8.09
CA TYR A 183 8.36 -6.33 7.48
C TYR A 183 7.61 -7.51 8.09
N ARG A 184 8.30 -8.47 8.72
CA ARG A 184 7.69 -9.66 9.36
C ARG A 184 7.06 -9.35 10.72
N HIS A 185 7.45 -8.22 11.34
CA HIS A 185 7.06 -7.86 12.70
C HIS A 185 6.03 -6.72 12.77
N MET A 186 5.21 -6.59 11.73
CA MET A 186 4.13 -5.61 11.67
C MET A 186 2.82 -6.27 11.23
N ASP A 187 1.71 -5.71 11.70
CA ASP A 187 0.39 -6.02 11.18
C ASP A 187 0.21 -5.45 9.75
N GLY A 188 -0.78 -5.96 9.03
CA GLY A 188 -1.32 -5.37 7.81
C GLY A 188 -2.81 -5.10 7.94
N PHE A 189 -3.32 -4.09 7.25
CA PHE A 189 -4.72 -3.72 7.30
C PHE A 189 -5.20 -3.28 5.92
N GLY A 190 -6.46 -3.58 5.59
CA GLY A 190 -7.11 -2.96 4.44
C GLY A 190 -7.36 -1.46 4.64
N SER A 191 -7.37 -1.01 5.89
CA SER A 191 -7.69 0.33 6.40
C SER A 191 -9.12 0.79 6.11
N HIS A 192 -9.46 0.83 4.83
CA HIS A 192 -10.80 1.16 4.34
C HIS A 192 -11.84 0.14 4.81
N THR A 193 -13.08 0.61 4.84
CA THR A 193 -14.25 -0.26 4.80
C THR A 193 -14.47 -0.74 3.37
N PHE A 194 -14.77 -2.02 3.20
CA PHE A 194 -15.13 -2.65 1.93
C PHE A 194 -16.52 -3.29 2.02
N GLN A 195 -17.08 -3.68 0.88
CA GLN A 195 -18.33 -4.43 0.81
C GLN A 195 -18.04 -5.92 0.67
N TRP A 196 -18.70 -6.75 1.49
CA TRP A 196 -18.90 -8.17 1.24
C TRP A 196 -20.35 -8.43 0.86
N THR A 197 -20.56 -9.40 -0.04
CA THR A 197 -21.89 -9.83 -0.48
C THR A 197 -21.96 -11.35 -0.53
N ASN A 198 -22.95 -11.94 0.13
CA ASN A 198 -23.17 -13.39 0.12
C ASN A 198 -24.02 -13.86 -1.07
N GLU A 199 -24.29 -15.17 -1.16
CA GLU A 199 -25.09 -15.74 -2.26
C GLU A 199 -26.56 -15.27 -2.25
N ALA A 200 -27.12 -14.91 -1.08
CA ALA A 200 -28.46 -14.36 -0.97
C ALA A 200 -28.57 -12.88 -1.40
N GLY A 201 -27.42 -12.23 -1.66
CA GLY A 201 -27.36 -10.81 -2.00
C GLY A 201 -27.40 -9.87 -0.80
N GLU A 202 -27.20 -10.38 0.42
CA GLU A 202 -27.08 -9.54 1.61
C GLU A 202 -25.73 -8.83 1.63
N VAL A 203 -25.72 -7.61 2.17
CA VAL A 203 -24.56 -6.72 2.17
C VAL A 203 -23.99 -6.57 3.57
N PHE A 204 -22.68 -6.68 3.67
CA PHE A 204 -21.92 -6.44 4.89
C PHE A 204 -20.78 -5.47 4.62
N TRP A 205 -20.56 -4.55 5.56
CA TRP A 205 -19.36 -3.72 5.57
C TRP A 205 -18.26 -4.43 6.33
N VAL A 206 -17.05 -4.41 5.78
CA VAL A 206 -15.92 -5.16 6.34
C VAL A 206 -14.64 -4.36 6.44
N LYS A 207 -13.86 -4.61 7.49
CA LYS A 207 -12.46 -4.15 7.62
C LYS A 207 -11.53 -5.34 7.76
N TYR A 208 -10.46 -5.37 6.96
CA TYR A 208 -9.47 -6.45 6.94
C TYR A 208 -8.31 -6.17 7.90
N HIS A 209 -7.90 -7.20 8.64
CA HIS A 209 -6.79 -7.18 9.58
C HIS A 209 -5.91 -8.41 9.39
N PHE A 210 -4.62 -8.24 9.15
CA PHE A 210 -3.62 -9.29 9.06
C PHE A 210 -2.68 -9.14 10.25
N LYS A 211 -2.82 -10.01 11.24
CA LYS A 211 -2.03 -9.95 12.48
C LYS A 211 -0.77 -10.79 12.32
N THR A 212 0.39 -10.20 12.57
CA THR A 212 1.67 -10.93 12.46
C THR A 212 1.73 -12.04 13.51
N ASP A 213 2.07 -13.26 13.07
CA ASP A 213 2.28 -14.39 14.00
C ASP A 213 3.70 -14.37 14.61
N GLN A 214 4.57 -13.45 14.17
CA GLN A 214 5.95 -13.28 14.66
C GLN A 214 6.02 -12.33 15.86
N GLY A 215 4.89 -11.71 16.21
CA GLY A 215 4.79 -10.67 17.23
C GLY A 215 5.24 -9.30 16.73
N ILE A 216 4.61 -8.25 17.24
CA ILE A 216 5.00 -6.87 16.95
C ILE A 216 6.38 -6.58 17.57
N LYS A 217 7.29 -6.07 16.75
CA LYS A 217 8.60 -5.57 17.18
C LYS A 217 8.93 -4.30 16.42
N ASN A 218 9.48 -3.32 17.14
CA ASN A 218 9.76 -1.99 16.62
C ASN A 218 11.22 -1.59 16.90
N LEU A 219 11.70 -0.56 16.23
CA LEU A 219 12.95 0.12 16.51
C LEU A 219 12.66 1.47 17.17
N THR A 220 13.49 1.83 18.14
CA THR A 220 13.59 3.23 18.57
C THR A 220 14.16 4.10 17.45
N ALA A 221 13.96 5.42 17.52
CA ALA A 221 14.51 6.36 16.55
C ALA A 221 16.04 6.23 16.41
N GLN A 222 16.76 6.01 17.52
CA GLN A 222 18.22 5.89 17.53
C GLN A 222 18.70 4.56 16.92
N GLU A 223 18.02 3.44 17.22
CA GLU A 223 18.33 2.15 16.58
C GLU A 223 18.09 2.21 15.06
N ALA A 224 17.01 2.86 14.66
CA ALA A 224 16.65 3.05 13.26
C ALA A 224 17.68 3.92 12.51
N GLU A 225 18.14 5.03 13.10
CA GLU A 225 19.18 5.89 12.55
C GLU A 225 20.48 5.11 12.29
N VAL A 226 20.93 4.33 13.28
CA VAL A 226 22.13 3.49 13.15
C VAL A 226 21.94 2.41 12.07
N LEU A 227 20.79 1.76 12.03
CA LEU A 227 20.49 0.72 11.05
C LEU A 227 20.40 1.28 9.63
N ALA A 228 19.72 2.41 9.44
CA ALA A 228 19.58 3.07 8.16
C ALA A 228 20.93 3.47 7.54
N GLY A 229 21.90 3.88 8.38
CA GLY A 229 23.27 4.18 7.94
C GLY A 229 24.11 2.93 7.64
N LYS A 230 23.93 1.83 8.37
CA LYS A 230 24.71 0.60 8.20
C LYS A 230 24.20 -0.32 7.09
N ASP A 231 22.88 -0.45 6.99
CA ASP A 231 22.20 -1.33 6.04
C ASP A 231 20.87 -0.69 5.61
N PRO A 232 20.90 0.18 4.58
CA PRO A 232 19.67 0.79 4.05
C PRO A 232 18.68 -0.25 3.51
N ASP A 233 19.15 -1.46 3.16
CA ASP A 233 18.37 -2.61 2.68
C ASP A 233 17.94 -3.58 3.79
N SER A 234 18.00 -3.16 5.06
CA SER A 234 17.78 -4.03 6.24
C SER A 234 16.48 -4.86 6.19
N HIS A 235 15.35 -4.28 5.79
CA HIS A 235 14.07 -4.99 5.80
C HIS A 235 13.93 -5.91 4.59
N GLN A 236 14.44 -5.48 3.42
CA GLN A 236 14.53 -6.34 2.25
C GLN A 236 15.42 -7.56 2.51
N ARG A 237 16.58 -7.35 3.15
CA ARG A 237 17.50 -8.40 3.56
C ARG A 237 16.84 -9.36 4.55
N ASP A 238 16.23 -8.83 5.60
CA ASP A 238 15.52 -9.61 6.62
C ASP A 238 14.49 -10.57 6.01
N LEU A 239 13.60 -10.06 5.14
CA LEU A 239 12.56 -10.87 4.51
C LEU A 239 13.15 -11.96 3.61
N ARG A 240 14.12 -11.58 2.75
CA ARG A 240 14.76 -12.53 1.81
C ARG A 240 15.44 -13.66 2.56
N GLU A 241 16.28 -13.32 3.54
CA GLU A 241 17.09 -14.30 4.26
C GLU A 241 16.24 -15.19 5.18
N ALA A 242 15.16 -14.66 5.77
CA ALA A 242 14.20 -15.47 6.52
C ALA A 242 13.59 -16.59 5.66
N ILE A 243 13.12 -16.23 4.45
CA ILE A 243 12.55 -17.21 3.52
C ILE A 243 13.61 -18.21 3.04
N GLU A 244 14.84 -17.76 2.78
CA GLU A 244 15.97 -18.66 2.42
C GLU A 244 16.30 -19.67 3.53
N ARG A 245 16.12 -19.27 4.81
CA ARG A 245 16.31 -20.15 5.97
C ARG A 245 15.09 -21.03 6.29
N GLY A 246 13.98 -20.92 5.55
CA GLY A 246 12.74 -21.63 5.84
C GLY A 246 11.94 -21.05 7.02
N GLU A 247 12.29 -19.84 7.50
CA GLU A 247 11.56 -19.11 8.54
C GLU A 247 10.41 -18.30 7.90
N TYR A 248 9.44 -19.01 7.30
CA TYR A 248 8.36 -18.38 6.55
C TYR A 248 7.48 -17.50 7.45
N PRO A 249 7.42 -16.17 7.20
CA PRO A 249 6.54 -15.32 7.97
C PRO A 249 5.09 -15.56 7.58
N THR A 250 4.24 -15.55 8.60
CA THR A 250 2.81 -15.76 8.51
C THR A 250 2.01 -14.68 9.22
N TRP A 251 0.82 -14.41 8.69
CA TRP A 251 -0.18 -13.53 9.29
C TRP A 251 -1.52 -14.26 9.39
N THR A 252 -2.12 -14.21 10.58
CA THR A 252 -3.51 -14.63 10.75
C THR A 252 -4.44 -13.51 10.27
N ALA A 253 -5.34 -13.82 9.35
CA ALA A 253 -6.26 -12.89 8.72
C ALA A 253 -7.61 -12.87 9.44
N TYR A 254 -8.05 -11.68 9.81
CA TYR A 254 -9.29 -11.39 10.49
C TYR A 254 -10.10 -10.34 9.73
N VAL A 255 -11.40 -10.35 9.97
CA VAL A 255 -12.33 -9.37 9.44
C VAL A 255 -13.23 -8.86 10.56
N GLN A 256 -13.50 -7.56 10.59
CA GLN A 256 -14.65 -7.01 11.32
C GLN A 256 -15.83 -6.94 10.36
N ILE A 257 -17.02 -7.28 10.82
CA ILE A 257 -18.22 -7.36 9.98
C ILE A 257 -19.33 -6.53 10.60
N MET A 258 -19.78 -5.50 9.88
CA MET A 258 -20.90 -4.63 10.24
C MET A 258 -22.05 -4.89 9.25
N PRO A 259 -23.24 -5.31 9.71
CA PRO A 259 -24.43 -5.37 8.86
C PRO A 259 -24.71 -4.02 8.19
N ALA A 260 -25.05 -4.02 6.90
CA ALA A 260 -25.16 -2.76 6.14
C ALA A 260 -26.13 -1.73 6.74
N ALA A 261 -27.21 -2.21 7.38
CA ALA A 261 -28.21 -1.36 8.02
C ALA A 261 -27.70 -0.60 9.26
N GLU A 262 -26.63 -1.07 9.91
CA GLU A 262 -26.08 -0.45 11.11
C GLU A 262 -25.22 0.78 10.79
N ALA A 263 -24.63 0.83 9.58
CA ALA A 263 -23.72 1.90 9.17
C ALA A 263 -24.32 3.30 9.30
N ALA A 264 -25.59 3.48 8.97
CA ALA A 264 -26.25 4.79 8.95
C ALA A 264 -26.36 5.45 10.35
N ASN A 265 -26.40 4.63 11.40
CA ASN A 265 -26.59 5.10 12.79
C ASN A 265 -25.37 4.82 13.68
N TYR A 266 -24.27 4.30 13.13
CA TYR A 266 -23.08 4.01 13.91
C TYR A 266 -22.46 5.31 14.46
N ARG A 267 -21.80 5.27 15.62
CA ARG A 267 -21.33 6.49 16.31
C ARG A 267 -20.21 7.24 15.58
N PHE A 268 -19.38 6.51 14.83
CA PHE A 268 -18.41 7.06 13.89
C PHE A 268 -18.88 6.82 12.46
N ASN A 269 -18.50 7.67 11.51
CA ASN A 269 -18.71 7.42 10.10
C ASN A 269 -17.89 6.17 9.73
N PRO A 270 -18.55 5.05 9.37
CA PRO A 270 -17.84 3.81 9.11
C PRO A 270 -16.98 3.86 7.84
N PHE A 271 -17.10 4.91 7.04
CA PHE A 271 -16.38 5.15 5.81
C PHE A 271 -15.34 6.29 5.92
N ASP A 272 -15.13 6.85 7.12
CA ASP A 272 -14.04 7.78 7.39
C ASP A 272 -12.73 7.00 7.62
N LEU A 273 -11.77 7.15 6.71
CA LEU A 273 -10.48 6.46 6.78
C LEU A 273 -9.61 6.91 7.97
N THR A 274 -9.94 8.00 8.65
CA THR A 274 -9.25 8.44 9.88
C THR A 274 -9.78 7.73 11.13
N LYS A 275 -10.82 6.88 10.99
CA LYS A 275 -11.49 6.19 12.11
C LYS A 275 -11.34 4.67 12.03
N VAL A 276 -11.21 4.04 13.19
CA VAL A 276 -11.36 2.59 13.38
C VAL A 276 -12.76 2.27 13.87
N TRP A 277 -13.16 1.01 13.71
CA TRP A 277 -14.29 0.44 14.43
C TRP A 277 -13.77 -0.22 15.71
N PRO A 278 -14.12 0.29 16.90
CA PRO A 278 -13.82 -0.36 18.17
C PRO A 278 -14.10 -1.87 18.13
N HIS A 279 -13.11 -2.66 18.53
CA HIS A 279 -13.21 -4.12 18.55
C HIS A 279 -14.29 -4.63 19.54
N GLU A 280 -14.69 -3.80 20.52
CA GLU A 280 -15.81 -4.10 21.41
C GLU A 280 -17.16 -4.12 20.68
N ASP A 281 -17.34 -3.28 19.65
CA ASP A 281 -18.58 -3.22 18.88
C ASP A 281 -18.59 -4.30 17.79
N TYR A 282 -17.46 -4.41 17.08
CA TYR A 282 -17.28 -5.35 15.98
C TYR A 282 -16.00 -6.17 16.22
N PRO A 283 -16.09 -7.34 16.86
CA PRO A 283 -14.93 -8.16 17.16
C PRO A 283 -14.27 -8.72 15.90
N LEU A 284 -13.00 -9.09 16.02
CA LEU A 284 -12.25 -9.74 14.95
C LEU A 284 -12.75 -11.17 14.74
N ILE A 285 -13.09 -11.51 13.50
CA ILE A 285 -13.47 -12.87 13.07
C ILE A 285 -12.35 -13.40 12.20
N GLU A 286 -11.68 -14.47 12.64
CA GLU A 286 -10.65 -15.14 11.84
C GLU A 286 -11.27 -15.71 10.56
N PHE A 287 -10.56 -15.63 9.43
CA PHE A 287 -11.03 -16.23 8.17
C PHE A 287 -9.91 -16.89 7.35
N GLY A 288 -8.64 -16.68 7.70
CA GLY A 288 -7.56 -17.40 7.03
C GLY A 288 -6.18 -17.10 7.56
N LYS A 289 -5.18 -17.62 6.87
CA LYS A 289 -3.77 -17.46 7.17
C LYS A 289 -2.98 -17.19 5.90
N LEU A 290 -2.17 -16.15 5.91
CA LEU A 290 -1.20 -15.84 4.85
C LEU A 290 0.18 -16.36 5.28
N GLU A 291 0.87 -17.08 4.41
CA GLU A 291 2.28 -17.49 4.59
C GLU A 291 3.10 -17.04 3.38
N LEU A 292 4.25 -16.39 3.60
CA LEU A 292 5.22 -16.08 2.54
C LEU A 292 6.36 -17.09 2.54
N ASN A 293 6.49 -17.86 1.46
CA ASN A 293 7.38 -19.02 1.41
C ASN A 293 8.27 -19.09 0.18
N ARG A 294 8.23 -18.07 -0.70
CA ARG A 294 9.06 -18.06 -1.92
C ARG A 294 9.53 -16.65 -2.28
N ASN A 295 10.84 -16.46 -2.31
CA ASN A 295 11.47 -15.25 -2.81
C ASN A 295 11.24 -15.09 -4.32
N PRO A 296 11.13 -13.85 -4.83
CA PRO A 296 11.21 -13.57 -6.25
C PRO A 296 12.54 -14.04 -6.83
N ARG A 297 12.55 -14.50 -8.08
CA ARG A 297 13.77 -14.85 -8.81
C ARG A 297 14.46 -13.62 -9.37
N ASN A 298 13.71 -12.59 -9.72
CA ASN A 298 14.22 -11.31 -10.20
C ASN A 298 13.41 -10.14 -9.62
N ILE A 299 14.06 -9.30 -8.83
CA ILE A 299 13.42 -8.16 -8.14
C ILE A 299 12.80 -7.18 -9.14
N PHE A 300 13.47 -6.88 -10.26
CA PHE A 300 12.92 -5.94 -11.24
C PHE A 300 11.66 -6.49 -11.92
N ALA A 301 11.71 -7.73 -12.38
CA ALA A 301 10.60 -8.37 -13.10
C ALA A 301 9.37 -8.62 -12.22
N GLU A 302 9.57 -8.94 -10.95
CA GLU A 302 8.50 -9.44 -10.07
C GLU A 302 8.12 -8.45 -8.98
N VAL A 303 9.05 -7.66 -8.45
CA VAL A 303 8.76 -6.67 -7.38
C VAL A 303 8.57 -5.28 -7.99
N GLU A 304 9.53 -4.79 -8.78
CA GLU A 304 9.45 -3.43 -9.32
C GLU A 304 8.29 -3.29 -10.31
N GLN A 305 8.14 -4.23 -11.24
CA GLN A 305 7.06 -4.22 -12.24
C GLN A 305 5.71 -4.74 -11.73
N SER A 306 5.60 -5.16 -10.47
CA SER A 306 4.31 -5.53 -9.90
C SER A 306 3.33 -4.36 -9.90
N ILE A 307 2.05 -4.65 -10.15
CA ILE A 307 0.96 -3.68 -10.06
C ILE A 307 -0.14 -4.21 -9.14
N PHE A 308 -0.65 -3.34 -8.27
CA PHE A 308 -1.71 -3.65 -7.32
C PHE A 308 -2.77 -2.57 -7.40
N SER A 309 -4.03 -2.91 -7.66
CA SER A 309 -5.09 -1.93 -7.81
C SER A 309 -6.26 -2.22 -6.88
N PRO A 310 -6.68 -1.30 -5.99
CA PRO A 310 -7.89 -1.46 -5.19
C PRO A 310 -9.18 -1.67 -6.00
N HIS A 311 -9.13 -1.42 -7.32
CA HIS A 311 -10.22 -1.70 -8.26
C HIS A 311 -10.28 -3.16 -8.74
N HIS A 312 -9.25 -3.97 -8.48
CA HIS A 312 -9.26 -5.40 -8.81
C HIS A 312 -10.08 -6.19 -7.79
N PHE A 313 -11.40 -6.05 -7.89
CA PHE A 313 -12.37 -6.82 -7.12
C PHE A 313 -12.70 -8.17 -7.80
N VAL A 314 -13.21 -9.11 -7.02
CA VAL A 314 -13.76 -10.40 -7.46
C VAL A 314 -15.19 -10.55 -6.94
N PRO A 315 -16.05 -11.39 -7.55
CA PRO A 315 -17.43 -11.55 -7.12
C PRO A 315 -17.56 -11.82 -5.61
N GLY A 316 -18.40 -11.05 -4.92
CA GLY A 316 -18.58 -11.11 -3.46
C GLY A 316 -17.78 -10.08 -2.67
N ILE A 317 -16.92 -9.28 -3.33
CA ILE A 317 -16.17 -8.18 -2.73
C ILE A 317 -16.37 -6.92 -3.58
N GLY A 318 -16.64 -5.78 -2.94
CA GLY A 318 -16.86 -4.51 -3.62
C GLY A 318 -16.38 -3.29 -2.83
N PRO A 319 -16.52 -2.10 -3.42
CA PRO A 319 -16.13 -0.86 -2.78
C PRO A 319 -17.18 -0.40 -1.75
N SER A 320 -16.74 0.43 -0.80
CA SER A 320 -17.62 1.25 0.05
C SER A 320 -17.62 2.70 -0.44
N PRO A 321 -18.52 3.58 0.07
CA PRO A 321 -18.51 5.01 -0.26
C PRO A 321 -17.40 5.82 0.45
N ASP A 322 -16.38 5.17 1.03
CA ASP A 322 -15.19 5.83 1.55
C ASP A 322 -14.52 6.67 0.43
N LYS A 323 -14.47 7.99 0.62
CA LYS A 323 -13.97 8.93 -0.39
C LYS A 323 -12.51 8.70 -0.75
N MET A 324 -11.70 8.27 0.20
CA MET A 324 -10.31 7.90 -0.08
C MET A 324 -10.26 6.65 -0.95
N LEU A 325 -11.04 5.62 -0.62
CA LEU A 325 -11.11 4.40 -1.44
C LEU A 325 -11.55 4.72 -2.86
N GLN A 326 -12.59 5.54 -3.03
CA GLN A 326 -13.12 5.93 -4.34
C GLN A 326 -12.07 6.57 -5.26
N GLY A 327 -11.27 7.51 -4.75
CA GLY A 327 -10.18 8.09 -5.54
C GLY A 327 -9.10 7.08 -5.92
N ARG A 328 -8.81 6.12 -5.03
CA ARG A 328 -7.83 5.05 -5.29
C ARG A 328 -8.31 4.06 -6.37
N LEU A 329 -9.62 3.88 -6.57
CA LEU A 329 -10.14 3.00 -7.62
C LEU A 329 -9.69 3.44 -9.03
N PHE A 330 -9.50 4.75 -9.23
CA PHE A 330 -8.94 5.30 -10.47
C PHE A 330 -7.41 5.36 -10.43
N ALA A 331 -6.84 5.98 -9.39
CA ALA A 331 -5.45 6.45 -9.37
C ALA A 331 -4.41 5.35 -9.65
N TYR A 332 -4.63 4.13 -9.15
CA TYR A 332 -3.68 3.04 -9.32
C TYR A 332 -3.60 2.56 -10.77
N GLY A 333 -4.76 2.32 -11.40
CA GLY A 333 -4.81 1.89 -12.80
C GLY A 333 -4.16 2.90 -13.74
N ASP A 334 -4.37 4.18 -13.50
CA ASP A 334 -3.73 5.27 -14.24
C ASP A 334 -2.20 5.29 -14.04
N ALA A 335 -1.74 5.30 -12.78
CA ALA A 335 -0.32 5.30 -12.44
C ALA A 335 0.44 4.10 -13.04
N HIS A 336 -0.18 2.92 -13.11
CA HIS A 336 0.41 1.73 -13.72
C HIS A 336 0.62 1.87 -15.23
N ARG A 337 -0.36 2.46 -15.93
CA ARG A 337 -0.27 2.70 -17.38
C ARG A 337 0.88 3.61 -17.74
N TYR A 338 1.16 4.62 -16.91
CA TYR A 338 2.32 5.49 -17.06
C TYR A 338 3.63 4.77 -16.70
N ARG A 339 3.68 4.11 -15.53
CA ARG A 339 4.93 3.61 -14.94
C ARG A 339 5.48 2.37 -15.64
N VAL A 340 4.60 1.39 -15.93
CA VAL A 340 4.98 0.07 -16.47
C VAL A 340 4.53 -0.07 -17.92
N GLY A 341 3.35 0.48 -18.24
CA GLY A 341 2.79 0.50 -19.59
C GLY A 341 1.37 -0.03 -19.65
N ILE A 342 0.70 0.23 -20.77
CA ILE A 342 -0.71 -0.15 -20.99
C ILE A 342 -0.96 -1.67 -20.90
N ASN A 343 0.08 -2.47 -21.18
CA ASN A 343 0.05 -3.93 -21.17
C ASN A 343 0.71 -4.54 -19.90
N ALA A 344 0.79 -3.78 -18.79
CA ALA A 344 1.43 -4.24 -17.56
C ALA A 344 0.83 -5.52 -16.96
N ASP A 345 -0.48 -5.75 -17.15
CA ASP A 345 -1.18 -6.98 -16.73
C ASP A 345 -0.70 -8.24 -17.46
N LEU A 346 0.03 -8.10 -18.57
CA LEU A 346 0.58 -9.22 -19.33
C LEU A 346 1.86 -9.78 -18.71
N LEU A 347 2.50 -9.02 -17.79
CA LEU A 347 3.73 -9.45 -17.13
C LEU A 347 3.43 -10.61 -16.15
N PRO A 348 4.34 -11.60 -16.00
CA PRO A 348 4.07 -12.82 -15.23
C PRO A 348 3.62 -12.65 -13.78
N VAL A 349 4.09 -11.59 -13.09
CA VAL A 349 3.66 -11.32 -11.71
C VAL A 349 2.24 -10.72 -11.64
N ASN A 350 1.79 -10.06 -12.70
CA ASN A 350 0.54 -9.31 -12.75
C ASN A 350 -0.59 -10.12 -13.39
N GLU A 351 -0.28 -11.06 -14.27
CA GLU A 351 -1.31 -11.84 -14.96
C GLU A 351 -2.10 -12.75 -14.01
N PRO A 352 -3.39 -13.03 -14.29
CA PRO A 352 -4.14 -14.03 -13.56
C PRO A 352 -3.53 -15.42 -13.71
N LYS A 353 -3.31 -16.14 -12.60
CA LYS A 353 -2.69 -17.47 -12.61
C LYS A 353 -3.68 -18.63 -12.52
N ALA A 354 -4.75 -18.47 -11.75
CA ALA A 354 -5.79 -19.49 -11.56
C ALA A 354 -6.94 -19.38 -12.59
N THR A 355 -6.86 -18.41 -13.50
CA THR A 355 -7.84 -18.22 -14.58
C THR A 355 -7.17 -17.58 -15.78
N LYS A 356 -7.86 -17.49 -16.92
CA LYS A 356 -7.37 -16.82 -18.12
C LYS A 356 -8.15 -15.54 -18.38
N ALA A 357 -7.45 -14.42 -18.50
CA ALA A 357 -8.05 -13.18 -18.94
C ALA A 357 -8.55 -13.32 -20.40
N ARG A 358 -9.85 -13.05 -20.61
CA ARG A 358 -10.50 -13.07 -21.93
C ARG A 358 -11.17 -11.72 -22.16
N SER A 359 -10.44 -10.77 -22.73
CA SER A 359 -10.89 -9.39 -22.91
C SER A 359 -10.77 -8.91 -24.37
N TYR A 360 -11.27 -7.69 -24.59
CA TYR A 360 -11.23 -7.01 -25.88
C TYR A 360 -10.06 -6.02 -26.02
N GLY A 361 -9.17 -5.94 -25.03
CA GLY A 361 -7.93 -5.17 -25.13
C GLY A 361 -7.09 -5.64 -26.32
N ARG A 362 -6.52 -4.70 -27.08
CA ARG A 362 -5.66 -4.94 -28.25
C ARG A 362 -4.54 -3.91 -28.30
N ASP A 363 -3.50 -4.28 -29.02
CA ASP A 363 -2.38 -3.41 -29.40
C ASP A 363 -1.68 -2.79 -28.17
N GLY A 364 -1.16 -1.56 -28.32
CA GLY A 364 -0.37 -0.90 -27.28
C GLY A 364 1.09 -1.35 -27.24
N VAL A 365 1.91 -0.56 -26.54
CA VAL A 365 3.35 -0.80 -26.40
C VAL A 365 3.60 -2.16 -25.73
N MET A 366 4.58 -2.92 -26.24
CA MET A 366 5.01 -4.23 -25.71
C MET A 366 3.89 -5.30 -25.64
N TYR A 367 2.92 -5.24 -26.55
CA TYR A 367 1.89 -6.28 -26.68
C TYR A 367 2.49 -7.60 -27.19
N ASP A 368 2.06 -8.72 -26.61
CA ASP A 368 2.61 -10.06 -26.89
C ASP A 368 1.83 -10.87 -27.94
N GLY A 369 0.75 -10.30 -28.50
CA GLY A 369 -0.06 -10.98 -29.50
C GLY A 369 -1.03 -12.03 -28.96
N ARG A 370 -1.22 -12.17 -27.64
CA ARG A 370 -1.99 -13.30 -27.02
C ARG A 370 -3.43 -13.47 -27.50
N HIS A 371 -4.05 -12.43 -28.05
CA HIS A 371 -5.41 -12.50 -28.59
C HIS A 371 -5.49 -12.93 -30.06
N GLY A 372 -4.36 -13.08 -30.76
CA GLY A 372 -4.29 -13.56 -32.14
C GLY A 372 -5.30 -12.88 -33.08
N GLY A 373 -5.98 -13.68 -33.91
CA GLY A 373 -7.03 -13.22 -34.82
C GLY A 373 -8.45 -13.13 -34.23
N ALA A 374 -8.60 -13.19 -32.90
CA ALA A 374 -9.93 -13.16 -32.27
C ALA A 374 -10.62 -11.81 -32.47
N LYS A 375 -11.94 -11.82 -32.69
CA LYS A 375 -12.74 -10.60 -32.86
C LYS A 375 -12.55 -9.66 -31.66
N ASN A 376 -12.42 -8.37 -31.96
CA ASN A 376 -12.04 -7.32 -31.02
C ASN A 376 -13.23 -6.41 -30.62
N TYR A 377 -14.47 -6.88 -30.79
CA TYR A 377 -15.67 -6.13 -30.45
C TYR A 377 -16.77 -7.05 -29.87
N GLU A 378 -17.67 -6.46 -29.09
CA GLU A 378 -18.85 -7.09 -28.48
C GLU A 378 -20.06 -6.15 -28.66
N PRO A 379 -21.28 -6.65 -28.93
CA PRO A 379 -21.62 -8.05 -29.19
C PRO A 379 -21.13 -8.52 -30.57
N ASN A 380 -20.89 -9.83 -30.72
CA ASN A 380 -20.48 -10.44 -31.99
C ASN A 380 -21.00 -11.88 -32.16
N SER A 381 -21.12 -12.33 -33.41
CA SER A 381 -21.64 -13.67 -33.77
C SER A 381 -20.55 -14.74 -33.93
N PHE A 382 -19.34 -14.52 -33.39
CA PHE A 382 -18.17 -15.35 -33.65
C PHE A 382 -17.67 -16.13 -32.42
N GLY A 383 -18.45 -16.18 -31.34
CA GLY A 383 -18.08 -16.90 -30.11
C GLY A 383 -16.90 -16.28 -29.36
N ALA A 384 -16.62 -14.99 -29.57
CA ALA A 384 -15.64 -14.25 -28.77
C ALA A 384 -16.18 -14.05 -27.33
N PRO A 385 -15.35 -13.53 -26.38
CA PRO A 385 -15.77 -13.37 -24.98
C PRO A 385 -17.08 -12.59 -24.83
N SER A 386 -18.05 -13.10 -24.06
CA SER A 386 -19.31 -12.40 -23.78
C SER A 386 -19.40 -12.03 -22.30
N GLU A 387 -20.28 -11.09 -21.97
CA GLU A 387 -20.60 -10.80 -20.57
C GLU A 387 -21.11 -12.03 -19.82
N THR A 388 -20.83 -12.10 -18.51
CA THR A 388 -21.17 -13.27 -17.66
C THR A 388 -22.48 -13.11 -16.90
N GLY A 389 -23.06 -11.90 -16.89
CA GLY A 389 -24.24 -11.58 -16.07
C GLY A 389 -23.99 -11.62 -14.55
N ARG A 390 -22.75 -11.85 -14.10
CA ARG A 390 -22.42 -12.01 -12.68
C ARG A 390 -21.90 -10.69 -12.11
N ALA A 391 -22.71 -10.05 -11.28
CA ALA A 391 -22.32 -8.83 -10.58
C ALA A 391 -21.13 -9.09 -9.64
N LEU A 392 -20.17 -8.15 -9.59
CA LEU A 392 -19.07 -8.23 -8.63
C LEU A 392 -19.57 -8.01 -7.20
N TRP A 393 -20.49 -7.07 -7.00
CA TRP A 393 -21.03 -6.68 -5.70
C TRP A 393 -22.46 -6.14 -5.84
N GLN A 394 -23.14 -5.81 -4.73
CA GLN A 394 -24.52 -5.30 -4.75
C GLN A 394 -24.59 -3.79 -4.92
N PRO A 395 -25.56 -3.28 -5.71
CA PRO A 395 -25.82 -1.85 -5.80
C PRO A 395 -26.24 -1.29 -4.43
N LEU A 396 -25.90 -0.03 -4.20
CA LEU A 396 -26.28 0.70 -3.00
C LEU A 396 -27.31 1.79 -3.37
N PRO A 397 -28.32 2.05 -2.53
CA PRO A 397 -29.18 3.21 -2.73
C PRO A 397 -28.37 4.50 -2.57
N VAL A 398 -28.65 5.49 -3.41
CA VAL A 398 -28.03 6.82 -3.38
C VAL A 398 -29.12 7.87 -3.18
N SER A 399 -28.86 8.87 -2.34
CA SER A 399 -29.75 10.00 -2.06
C SER A 399 -28.97 11.30 -1.92
N GLY A 400 -29.59 12.44 -2.21
CA GLY A 400 -28.98 13.77 -2.08
C GLY A 400 -28.75 14.48 -3.42
N THR A 401 -27.88 15.50 -3.41
CA THR A 401 -27.50 16.34 -4.55
C THR A 401 -26.06 16.08 -4.98
N THR A 402 -25.78 16.14 -6.29
CA THR A 402 -24.42 16.01 -6.84
C THR A 402 -23.66 17.33 -6.75
N GLU A 403 -22.82 17.49 -5.74
CA GLU A 403 -21.94 18.65 -5.48
C GLU A 403 -20.79 18.24 -4.53
N GLU A 404 -19.88 19.17 -4.22
CA GLU A 404 -18.81 18.96 -3.24
C GLU A 404 -19.36 18.95 -1.81
N HIS A 405 -19.50 17.76 -1.23
CA HIS A 405 -19.88 17.60 0.17
C HIS A 405 -18.67 17.37 1.08
N PRO A 406 -18.67 17.84 2.35
CA PRO A 406 -17.76 17.31 3.37
C PRO A 406 -18.01 15.82 3.63
N ALA A 407 -17.12 15.14 4.34
CA ALA A 407 -17.42 13.78 4.81
C ALA A 407 -18.60 13.83 5.80
N PRO A 408 -19.55 12.88 5.75
CA PRO A 408 -20.60 12.81 6.75
C PRO A 408 -20.00 12.74 8.15
N SER A 409 -20.56 13.50 9.09
CA SER A 409 -20.20 13.49 10.50
C SER A 409 -21.32 12.81 11.29
N HIS A 410 -20.94 11.78 12.04
CA HIS A 410 -21.77 11.04 12.97
C HIS A 410 -21.59 11.59 14.39
N ALA A 411 -22.34 11.04 15.36
CA ALA A 411 -22.45 11.58 16.71
C ALA A 411 -21.10 11.78 17.43
N GLU A 412 -20.10 10.96 17.15
CA GLU A 412 -18.77 10.99 17.78
C GLU A 412 -17.63 11.24 16.77
N ASP A 413 -17.91 11.74 15.56
CA ASP A 413 -16.92 11.97 14.49
C ASP A 413 -16.07 13.24 14.65
N ASP A 414 -15.57 13.50 15.85
CA ASP A 414 -14.51 14.48 15.98
C ASP A 414 -13.15 13.90 15.58
N ASP A 415 -12.22 14.77 15.20
CA ASP A 415 -10.91 14.38 14.70
C ASP A 415 -9.92 13.97 15.82
N PHE A 416 -10.34 14.00 17.09
CA PHE A 416 -9.45 13.97 18.26
C PHE A 416 -9.71 12.78 19.20
N VAL A 417 -10.94 12.29 19.31
CA VAL A 417 -11.37 11.26 20.28
C VAL A 417 -10.58 9.98 20.10
N GLN A 418 -10.44 9.48 18.87
CA GLN A 418 -9.71 8.23 18.65
C GLN A 418 -8.19 8.38 18.81
N ALA A 419 -7.63 9.55 18.50
CA ALA A 419 -6.23 9.85 18.81
C ALA A 419 -5.99 9.88 20.33
N GLY A 420 -6.90 10.51 21.08
CA GLY A 420 -6.87 10.53 22.55
C GLY A 420 -7.04 9.13 23.16
N ASN A 421 -7.94 8.32 22.61
CA ASN A 421 -8.11 6.92 23.04
C ASN A 421 -6.82 6.13 22.84
N LEU A 422 -6.16 6.27 21.69
CA LEU A 422 -4.88 5.63 21.42
C LEU A 422 -3.79 6.12 22.41
N TYR A 423 -3.69 7.41 22.66
CA TYR A 423 -2.75 7.98 23.63
C TYR A 423 -2.96 7.41 25.05
N ARG A 424 -4.22 7.31 25.49
CA ARG A 424 -4.57 6.78 26.82
C ARG A 424 -4.30 5.28 26.97
N LEU A 425 -4.28 4.51 25.87
CA LEU A 425 -3.93 3.09 25.87
C LEU A 425 -2.43 2.84 26.01
N MET A 426 -1.58 3.82 25.67
CA MET A 426 -0.14 3.68 25.75
C MET A 426 0.35 3.64 27.21
N SER A 427 1.37 2.82 27.45
CA SER A 427 2.12 2.84 28.71
C SER A 427 2.86 4.18 28.89
N GLU A 428 3.30 4.50 30.10
CA GLU A 428 4.05 5.75 30.32
C GLU A 428 5.36 5.81 29.51
N ASP A 429 6.04 4.68 29.31
CA ASP A 429 7.26 4.63 28.49
C ASP A 429 6.96 4.83 27.00
N GLU A 430 5.84 4.29 26.50
CA GLU A 430 5.38 4.51 25.12
C GLU A 430 4.96 5.97 24.91
N LYS A 431 4.26 6.58 25.88
CA LYS A 431 3.94 8.01 25.85
C LYS A 431 5.21 8.86 25.83
N ALA A 432 6.20 8.55 26.66
CA ALA A 432 7.46 9.29 26.67
C ALA A 432 8.14 9.26 25.29
N ARG A 433 8.27 8.07 24.68
CA ARG A 433 8.83 7.95 23.32
C ARG A 433 8.00 8.68 22.27
N LEU A 434 6.67 8.60 22.33
CA LEU A 434 5.78 9.36 21.44
C LEU A 434 6.03 10.86 21.53
N ILE A 435 6.12 11.40 22.75
CA ILE A 435 6.40 12.81 23.00
C ILE A 435 7.77 13.19 22.46
N ASP A 436 8.81 12.39 22.76
CA ASP A 436 10.17 12.66 22.29
C ASP A 436 10.25 12.64 20.75
N ASN A 437 9.63 11.66 20.11
CA ASN A 437 9.61 11.56 18.65
C ASN A 437 8.93 12.77 18.01
N LEU A 438 7.77 13.20 18.53
CA LEU A 438 7.04 14.37 18.03
C LEU A 438 7.79 15.67 18.33
N ALA A 439 8.32 15.83 19.53
CA ALA A 439 9.01 17.04 19.95
C ALA A 439 10.25 17.28 19.10
N ASN A 440 11.05 16.26 18.82
CA ASN A 440 12.20 16.36 17.92
C ASN A 440 11.81 16.79 16.51
N ALA A 441 10.69 16.27 15.98
CA ALA A 441 10.22 16.64 14.65
C ALA A 441 9.64 18.06 14.61
N ILE A 442 8.83 18.45 15.60
CA ILE A 442 8.24 19.80 15.69
C ILE A 442 9.33 20.83 16.02
N ALA A 443 10.37 20.50 16.78
CA ALA A 443 11.46 21.42 17.09
C ALA A 443 12.14 21.99 15.83
N GLY A 444 12.14 21.25 14.72
CA GLY A 444 12.67 21.70 13.43
C GLY A 444 11.77 22.66 12.64
N VAL A 445 10.53 22.90 13.06
CA VAL A 445 9.61 23.85 12.40
C VAL A 445 10.08 25.28 12.68
N SER A 446 10.38 26.06 11.65
CA SER A 446 10.93 27.41 11.78
C SER A 446 9.91 28.45 12.27
N ARG A 447 8.63 28.21 12.05
CA ARG A 447 7.53 29.12 12.40
C ARG A 447 6.80 28.70 13.67
N ASP A 448 6.76 29.59 14.65
CA ASP A 448 6.09 29.35 15.94
C ASP A 448 4.58 29.12 15.80
N ASP A 449 3.90 29.82 14.89
CA ASP A 449 2.47 29.67 14.68
C ASP A 449 2.10 28.29 14.11
N ILE A 450 2.98 27.70 13.29
CA ILE A 450 2.82 26.33 12.78
C ILE A 450 3.02 25.33 13.92
N ALA A 451 4.11 25.46 14.68
CA ALA A 451 4.42 24.57 15.79
C ALA A 451 3.31 24.58 16.87
N GLN A 452 2.84 25.77 17.26
CA GLN A 452 1.74 25.92 18.22
C GLN A 452 0.44 25.31 17.71
N ARG A 453 0.10 25.50 16.43
CA ARG A 453 -1.10 24.90 15.82
C ARG A 453 -1.03 23.37 15.84
N ALA A 454 0.12 22.78 15.52
CA ALA A 454 0.31 21.33 15.59
C ALA A 454 0.13 20.80 17.03
N ILE A 455 0.76 21.45 18.02
CA ILE A 455 0.62 21.08 19.44
C ILE A 455 -0.83 21.17 19.91
N GLU A 456 -1.57 22.18 19.47
CA GLU A 456 -2.98 22.37 19.84
C GLU A 456 -3.89 21.23 19.37
N ASN A 457 -3.64 20.63 18.20
CA ASN A 457 -4.39 19.46 17.77
C ASN A 457 -4.22 18.27 18.73
N PHE A 458 -3.00 18.03 19.23
CA PHE A 458 -2.76 16.99 20.24
C PHE A 458 -3.34 17.35 21.61
N ARG A 459 -3.37 18.63 21.98
CA ARG A 459 -4.04 19.09 23.22
C ARG A 459 -5.56 18.82 23.19
N LYS A 460 -6.19 18.95 22.01
CA LYS A 460 -7.61 18.61 21.83
C LYS A 460 -7.88 17.11 21.91
N ALA A 461 -6.91 16.27 21.54
CA ALA A 461 -7.00 14.81 21.71
C ALA A 461 -6.88 14.39 23.18
N ASP A 462 -5.93 14.98 23.91
CA ASP A 462 -5.80 14.79 25.36
C ASP A 462 -5.02 15.97 26.00
N PRO A 463 -5.51 16.60 27.09
CA PRO A 463 -4.81 17.70 27.74
C PRO A 463 -3.41 17.37 28.24
N ASP A 464 -3.17 16.13 28.72
CA ASP A 464 -1.83 15.71 29.17
C ASP A 464 -0.88 15.57 27.98
N TYR A 465 -1.38 15.04 26.85
CA TYR A 465 -0.62 14.91 25.62
C TYR A 465 -0.13 16.27 25.13
N GLY A 466 -1.02 17.25 24.98
CA GLY A 466 -0.65 18.60 24.57
C GLY A 466 0.34 19.27 25.53
N LYS A 467 0.13 19.12 26.84
CA LYS A 467 1.01 19.69 27.88
C LYS A 467 2.42 19.11 27.83
N ARG A 468 2.56 17.78 27.75
CA ARG A 468 3.88 17.13 27.68
C ARG A 468 4.62 17.51 26.40
N LEU A 469 3.90 17.55 25.28
CA LEU A 469 4.47 17.88 23.98
C LEU A 469 4.96 19.33 23.94
N GLU A 470 4.16 20.27 24.43
CA GLU A 470 4.54 21.68 24.54
C GLU A 470 5.82 21.87 25.36
N ALA A 471 5.89 21.26 26.54
CA ALA A 471 7.07 21.35 27.41
C ALA A 471 8.33 20.76 26.73
N ALA A 472 8.19 19.63 26.04
CA ALA A 472 9.30 19.00 25.34
C ALA A 472 9.78 19.82 24.13
N VAL A 473 8.87 20.39 23.34
CA VAL A 473 9.22 21.27 22.21
C VAL A 473 9.92 22.55 22.70
N GLN A 474 9.42 23.17 23.77
CA GLN A 474 10.06 24.35 24.37
C GLN A 474 11.48 24.03 24.85
N ALA A 475 11.68 22.90 25.54
CA ALA A 475 13.00 22.50 26.00
C ALA A 475 14.02 22.30 24.86
N LEU A 476 13.57 21.87 23.67
CA LEU A 476 14.43 21.68 22.50
C LEU A 476 14.72 22.98 21.72
N ARG A 477 13.83 23.97 21.77
CA ARG A 477 13.98 25.24 21.03
C ARG A 477 14.76 26.31 21.80
N GLY A 478 14.93 26.15 23.11
CA GLY A 478 15.51 27.18 24.00
C GLY A 478 14.50 28.26 24.33
#